data_AF-Q9I124-F1
#
_entry.id   AF-Q9I124-F1
#
_cell.length_a   1.000
_cell.length_b   1.000
_cell.length_c   1.000
_cell.angle_alpha   90.00
_cell.angle_beta   90.00
_cell.angle_gamma   90.00
#
_symmetry.space_group_name_H-M   'P 1'
#
loop_
_entity.id
_entity.type
_entity.pdbx_description
1 polymer ?
#
loop_
_entity_poly.entity_id
_entity_poly.type
_entity_poly.pdbx_seq_one_letter_code
_entity_poly.pdbx_strand_id
1 'polypeptide(L)'
;MQDVTLYAYDSRGNLTQVTNALGQVTRLGDYDERGKPGSITDANGVTSSLAYTGVDGWLASVSTAGSTTRFDYDAVGQITRVTRGDGSWLSYEYDDARRLVAIGNNLGERLEYDVDTKGNRTAQRIKDASGSLVRQQQWAYDELGRLLRAVGAGGQTRSFAYDLNDNPVGETNPRQFAHSQAFDALDRLVGQSDPLGGKTRLAYDAQDNLTEVKDPRGVTTRYEYDGLGNLTRLVSPDSGTTTFEHDAAGNVIRRTDARGTVTEYRYDALNRLIERHSPSDPSLDVQYRYDLTADGNKGIGRLGSIEGARDSLVYRYDERGNLVEQVRSIRLDQQTLLDRVTYRYDAANQLLEIGYPSGLAIREKGTDLFSLL
;
A
#
# COMPACT_ATOMS: atom_id res chain seq x y z
N MET A 1 -7.60 -14.23 -22.34
CA MET A 1 -6.15 -14.06 -22.05
C MET A 1 -5.71 -15.25 -21.24
N GLN A 2 -4.51 -15.80 -21.46
CA GLN A 2 -3.96 -16.81 -20.55
C GLN A 2 -3.21 -16.06 -19.44
N ASP A 3 -3.81 -16.00 -18.26
CA ASP A 3 -3.17 -15.51 -17.04
C ASP A 3 -2.31 -16.64 -16.47
N VAL A 4 -1.18 -16.91 -17.12
CA VAL A 4 -0.28 -18.00 -16.77
C VAL A 4 1.08 -17.43 -16.41
N THR A 5 1.53 -17.75 -15.19
CA THR A 5 2.91 -17.51 -14.77
C THR A 5 3.71 -18.79 -14.93
N LEU A 6 4.85 -18.71 -15.63
CA LEU A 6 5.75 -19.82 -15.85
C LEU A 6 6.97 -19.73 -14.92
N TYR A 7 7.35 -20.88 -14.36
CA TYR A 7 8.51 -21.03 -13.48
C TYR A 7 9.52 -21.96 -14.15
N ALA A 8 10.80 -21.58 -14.16
CA ALA A 8 11.88 -22.44 -14.62
C ALA A 8 12.83 -22.75 -13.46
N TYR A 9 13.36 -23.97 -13.44
CA TYR A 9 14.25 -24.45 -12.41
C TYR A 9 15.54 -25.00 -13.03
N ASP A 10 16.66 -24.92 -12.32
CA ASP A 10 17.88 -25.63 -12.69
C ASP A 10 17.81 -27.13 -12.31
N SER A 11 18.88 -27.88 -12.61
CA SER A 11 18.96 -29.31 -12.28
C SER A 11 19.07 -29.61 -10.78
N ARG A 12 19.31 -28.60 -9.93
CA ARG A 12 19.30 -28.70 -8.47
C ARG A 12 17.92 -28.35 -7.88
N GLY A 13 16.97 -27.93 -8.70
CA GLY A 13 15.64 -27.50 -8.27
C GLY A 13 15.59 -26.05 -7.79
N ASN A 14 16.63 -25.23 -8.03
CA ASN A 14 16.59 -23.81 -7.71
C ASN A 14 15.77 -23.06 -8.77
N LEU A 15 14.93 -22.12 -8.34
CA LEU A 15 14.13 -21.29 -9.25
C LEU A 15 15.03 -20.34 -10.03
N THR A 16 15.13 -20.45 -11.35
CA THR A 16 16.01 -19.57 -12.16
C THR A 16 15.25 -18.47 -12.90
N GLN A 17 13.95 -18.66 -13.14
CA GLN A 17 13.14 -17.73 -13.92
C GLN A 17 11.68 -17.73 -13.48
N VAL A 18 11.09 -16.54 -13.38
CA VAL A 18 9.64 -16.33 -13.31
C VAL A 18 9.24 -15.49 -14.51
N THR A 19 8.26 -15.96 -15.29
CA THR A 19 7.72 -15.26 -16.46
C THR A 19 6.24 -15.02 -16.25
N ASN A 20 5.82 -13.75 -16.15
CA ASN A 20 4.41 -13.42 -15.95
C ASN A 20 3.59 -13.56 -17.26
N ALA A 21 2.29 -13.32 -17.17
CA ALA A 21 1.36 -13.45 -18.31
C ALA A 21 1.65 -12.51 -19.50
N LEU A 22 2.46 -11.45 -19.31
CA LEU A 22 2.93 -10.57 -20.38
C LEU A 22 4.30 -10.98 -20.95
N GLY A 23 4.88 -12.09 -20.48
CA GLY A 23 6.20 -12.53 -20.90
C GLY A 23 7.36 -11.76 -20.24
N GLN A 24 7.08 -10.94 -19.22
CA GLN A 24 8.12 -10.22 -18.48
C GLN A 24 8.84 -11.20 -17.57
N VAL A 25 10.17 -11.11 -17.53
CA VAL A 25 11.01 -12.13 -16.91
C VAL A 25 11.80 -11.57 -15.73
N THR A 26 11.63 -12.18 -14.56
CA THR A 26 12.56 -12.04 -13.44
C THR A 26 13.49 -13.26 -13.41
N ARG A 27 14.80 -13.03 -13.33
CA ARG A 27 15.83 -14.08 -13.29
C ARG A 27 16.48 -14.13 -11.93
N LEU A 28 16.75 -15.33 -11.43
CA LEU A 28 17.52 -15.53 -10.21
C LEU A 28 18.76 -16.36 -10.56
N GLY A 29 19.89 -15.99 -9.98
CA GLY A 29 21.19 -16.58 -10.29
C GLY A 29 22.16 -16.54 -9.12
N ASP A 30 23.40 -16.91 -9.42
CA ASP A 30 24.53 -16.90 -8.47
C ASP A 30 24.22 -17.66 -7.17
N TYR A 31 23.55 -18.80 -7.32
CA TYR A 31 23.15 -19.65 -6.21
C TYR A 31 24.35 -20.17 -5.42
N ASP A 32 24.30 -20.03 -4.09
CA ASP A 32 25.27 -20.65 -3.19
C ASP A 32 25.04 -22.18 -3.07
N GLU A 33 25.94 -22.88 -2.36
CA GLU A 33 25.85 -24.33 -2.16
C GLU A 33 24.59 -24.78 -1.41
N ARG A 34 23.89 -23.84 -0.74
CA ARG A 34 22.66 -24.07 0.02
C ARG A 34 21.41 -23.66 -0.78
N GLY A 35 21.54 -23.32 -2.06
CA GLY A 35 20.41 -22.95 -2.91
C GLY A 35 19.85 -21.55 -2.64
N LYS A 36 20.63 -20.64 -2.03
CA LYS A 36 20.23 -19.23 -1.87
C LYS A 36 20.75 -18.38 -3.03
N PRO A 37 19.89 -17.57 -3.70
CA PRO A 37 20.29 -16.79 -4.88
C PRO A 37 21.19 -15.61 -4.52
N GLY A 38 22.34 -15.47 -5.17
CA GLY A 38 23.23 -14.32 -5.05
C GLY A 38 22.81 -13.12 -5.92
N SER A 39 21.92 -13.33 -6.90
CA SER A 39 21.40 -12.25 -7.74
C SER A 39 19.94 -12.43 -8.14
N ILE A 40 19.23 -11.31 -8.26
CA ILE A 40 17.89 -11.21 -8.83
C ILE A 40 17.91 -10.10 -9.88
N THR A 41 17.63 -10.43 -11.13
CA THR A 41 17.50 -9.45 -12.23
C THR A 41 16.03 -9.33 -12.59
N ASP A 42 15.46 -8.14 -12.39
CA ASP A 42 14.07 -7.87 -12.74
C ASP A 42 13.88 -7.76 -14.27
N ALA A 43 12.62 -7.61 -14.70
CA ALA A 43 12.31 -7.47 -16.12
C ALA A 43 12.90 -6.20 -16.77
N ASN A 44 13.23 -5.17 -15.99
CA ASN A 44 13.91 -3.96 -16.46
C ASN A 44 15.42 -4.17 -16.69
N GLY A 45 15.91 -5.39 -16.47
CA GLY A 45 17.33 -5.72 -16.52
C GLY A 45 18.13 -5.16 -15.36
N VAL A 46 17.46 -4.76 -14.26
CA VAL A 46 18.13 -4.27 -13.05
C VAL A 46 18.46 -5.46 -12.16
N THR A 47 19.75 -5.66 -11.94
CA THR A 47 20.24 -6.70 -11.02
C THR A 47 20.37 -6.16 -9.60
N SER A 48 19.75 -6.87 -8.66
CA SER A 48 20.00 -6.75 -7.24
C SER A 48 20.92 -7.89 -6.81
N SER A 49 22.04 -7.57 -6.16
CA SER A 49 22.94 -8.57 -5.57
C SER A 49 22.56 -8.84 -4.12
N LEU A 50 22.48 -10.11 -3.74
CA LEU A 50 22.14 -10.57 -2.41
C LEU A 50 23.40 -11.16 -1.77
N ALA A 51 23.64 -10.80 -0.51
CA ALA A 51 24.67 -11.42 0.30
C ALA A 51 24.03 -12.02 1.56
N TYR A 52 24.60 -13.11 2.06
CA TYR A 52 24.08 -13.82 3.22
C TYR A 52 25.10 -13.82 4.37
N THR A 53 24.61 -13.87 5.60
CA THR A 53 25.42 -14.14 6.79
C THR A 53 26.02 -15.55 6.69
N GLY A 54 27.12 -15.80 7.39
CA GLY A 54 27.92 -17.02 7.24
C GLY A 54 27.16 -18.32 7.51
N VAL A 55 27.31 -18.87 8.71
CA VAL A 55 26.74 -20.20 9.02
C VAL A 55 25.22 -20.20 9.06
N ASP A 56 24.58 -19.09 9.45
CA ASP A 56 23.13 -18.99 9.60
C ASP A 56 22.39 -18.75 8.28
N GLY A 57 23.07 -18.17 7.28
CA GLY A 57 22.53 -17.98 5.94
C GLY A 57 21.38 -16.97 5.83
N TRP A 58 21.26 -16.04 6.77
CA TRP A 58 20.28 -14.94 6.70
C TRP A 58 20.69 -13.88 5.70
N LEU A 59 19.76 -13.10 5.16
CA LEU A 59 20.07 -12.07 4.17
C LEU A 59 20.85 -10.91 4.80
N ALA A 60 22.15 -10.84 4.59
CA ALA A 60 23.00 -9.79 5.15
C ALA A 60 22.87 -8.45 4.40
N SER A 61 22.66 -8.48 3.08
CA SER A 61 22.47 -7.26 2.30
C SER A 61 21.78 -7.47 0.97
N VAL A 62 21.12 -6.42 0.49
CA VAL A 62 20.64 -6.28 -0.89
C VAL A 62 21.25 -5.02 -1.47
N SER A 63 21.89 -5.12 -2.64
CA SER A 63 22.42 -3.96 -3.35
C SER A 63 21.81 -3.84 -4.74
N THR A 64 21.25 -2.67 -5.05
CA THR A 64 20.61 -2.36 -6.33
C THR A 64 21.06 -0.98 -6.79
N ALA A 65 21.63 -0.90 -7.99
CA ALA A 65 22.10 0.35 -8.59
C ALA A 65 22.97 1.22 -7.65
N GLY A 66 23.91 0.59 -6.95
CA GLY A 66 24.85 1.26 -6.04
C GLY A 66 24.30 1.61 -4.65
N SER A 67 22.99 1.45 -4.40
CA SER A 67 22.42 1.53 -3.05
C SER A 67 22.45 0.15 -2.39
N THR A 68 22.91 0.07 -1.15
CA THR A 68 22.94 -1.17 -0.37
C THR A 68 22.17 -1.01 0.93
N THR A 69 21.17 -1.85 1.14
CA THR A 69 20.55 -2.06 2.46
C THR A 69 21.20 -3.25 3.14
N ARG A 70 21.63 -3.10 4.39
CA ARG A 70 22.27 -4.14 5.22
C ARG A 70 21.41 -4.48 6.42
N PHE A 71 21.46 -5.74 6.81
CA PHE A 71 20.73 -6.29 7.95
C PHE A 71 21.73 -6.93 8.91
N ASP A 72 21.76 -6.43 10.14
CA ASP A 72 22.46 -7.06 11.26
C ASP A 72 21.48 -7.91 12.06
N TYR A 73 21.97 -9.00 12.64
CA TYR A 73 21.13 -9.96 13.34
C TYR A 73 21.70 -10.29 14.73
N ASP A 74 20.84 -10.71 15.64
CA ASP A 74 21.25 -11.40 16.86
C ASP A 74 21.55 -12.89 16.59
N ALA A 75 21.94 -13.64 17.61
CA ALA A 75 22.30 -15.06 17.48
C ALA A 75 21.14 -15.99 17.09
N VAL A 76 19.89 -15.51 17.05
CA VAL A 76 18.71 -16.32 16.75
C VAL A 76 17.94 -15.84 15.52
N GLY A 77 18.44 -14.82 14.83
CA GLY A 77 17.96 -14.38 13.52
C GLY A 77 17.01 -13.19 13.56
N GLN A 78 16.90 -12.51 14.70
CA GLN A 78 16.16 -11.27 14.80
C GLN A 78 17.02 -10.13 14.27
N ILE A 79 16.45 -9.27 13.43
CA ILE A 79 17.15 -8.11 12.86
C ILE A 79 17.41 -7.09 13.98
N THR A 80 18.66 -6.80 14.30
CA THR A 80 19.03 -5.81 15.32
C THR A 80 19.34 -4.44 14.73
N ARG A 81 19.65 -4.37 13.43
CA ARG A 81 19.83 -3.09 12.71
C ARG A 81 19.56 -3.25 11.22
N VAL A 82 18.90 -2.26 10.63
CA VAL A 82 18.79 -2.05 9.19
C VAL A 82 19.54 -0.77 8.85
N THR A 83 20.58 -0.87 8.02
CA THR A 83 21.33 0.28 7.49
C THR A 83 20.97 0.47 6.03
N ARG A 84 20.44 1.65 5.66
CA ARG A 84 20.04 1.99 4.30
C ARG A 84 21.22 2.50 3.47
N GLY A 85 21.03 2.67 2.17
CA GLY A 85 22.11 3.02 1.23
C GLY A 85 22.77 4.38 1.49
N ASP A 86 22.08 5.31 2.17
CA ASP A 86 22.61 6.61 2.59
C ASP A 86 23.40 6.56 3.91
N GLY A 87 23.48 5.38 4.55
CA GLY A 87 24.11 5.17 5.85
C GLY A 87 23.20 5.47 7.05
N SER A 88 21.99 6.00 6.84
CA SER A 88 20.99 6.09 7.90
C SER A 88 20.58 4.69 8.34
N TRP A 89 20.20 4.55 9.62
CA TRP A 89 19.88 3.24 10.16
C TRP A 89 18.78 3.30 11.20
N LEU A 90 18.06 2.18 11.32
CA LEU A 90 17.20 1.87 12.44
C LEU A 90 17.79 0.68 13.20
N SER A 91 17.81 0.73 14.52
CA SER A 91 18.16 -0.40 15.38
C SER A 91 16.93 -0.91 16.11
N TYR A 92 16.90 -2.20 16.39
CA TYR A 92 15.80 -2.90 17.02
C TYR A 92 16.30 -3.65 18.24
N GLU A 93 15.60 -3.50 19.34
CA GLU A 93 15.91 -4.19 20.59
C GLU A 93 14.76 -5.09 20.98
N TYR A 94 15.10 -6.30 21.40
CA TYR A 94 14.15 -7.34 21.79
C TYR A 94 14.35 -7.70 23.25
N ASP A 95 13.26 -8.05 23.92
CA ASP A 95 13.34 -8.70 25.24
C ASP A 95 13.70 -10.20 25.10
N ASP A 96 13.88 -10.88 26.25
CA ASP A 96 14.21 -12.30 26.30
C ASP A 96 13.14 -13.20 25.66
N ALA A 97 11.89 -12.70 25.56
CA ALA A 97 10.79 -13.37 24.89
C ALA A 97 10.74 -13.08 23.38
N ARG A 98 11.78 -12.43 22.82
CA ARG A 98 11.92 -12.11 21.39
C ARG A 98 10.87 -11.13 20.87
N ARG A 99 10.43 -10.22 21.74
CA ARG A 99 9.44 -9.18 21.40
C ARG A 99 10.15 -7.84 21.24
N LEU A 100 9.79 -7.08 20.20
CA LEU A 100 10.37 -5.76 19.94
C LEU A 100 9.97 -4.78 21.05
N VAL A 101 10.94 -4.26 21.79
CA VAL A 101 10.75 -3.33 22.91
C VAL A 101 11.32 -1.93 22.67
N ALA A 102 12.26 -1.78 21.72
CA ALA A 102 12.69 -0.45 21.31
C ALA A 102 13.13 -0.39 19.84
N ILE A 103 12.97 0.79 19.24
CA ILE A 103 13.55 1.19 17.97
C ILE A 103 14.39 2.45 18.20
N GLY A 104 15.60 2.50 17.66
CA GLY A 104 16.43 3.71 17.65
C GLY A 104 16.82 4.09 16.22
N ASN A 105 17.25 5.33 15.99
CA ASN A 105 17.85 5.74 14.72
C ASN A 105 19.26 6.33 14.87
N ASN A 106 19.88 6.62 13.73
CA ASN A 106 21.18 7.27 13.61
C ASN A 106 21.24 8.72 14.12
N LEU A 107 20.11 9.34 14.47
CA LEU A 107 20.04 10.65 15.11
C LEU A 107 19.97 10.57 16.64
N GLY A 108 19.87 9.37 17.21
CA GLY A 108 19.74 9.14 18.66
C GLY A 108 18.30 9.22 19.18
N GLU A 109 17.31 9.43 18.31
CA GLU A 109 15.89 9.37 18.66
C GLU A 109 15.49 7.92 18.94
N ARG A 110 14.50 7.76 19.81
CA ARG A 110 14.13 6.44 20.33
C ARG A 110 12.63 6.28 20.49
N LEU A 111 12.13 5.12 20.12
CA LEU A 111 10.78 4.64 20.35
C LEU A 111 10.85 3.44 21.27
N GLU A 112 10.18 3.48 22.41
CA GLU A 112 10.19 2.42 23.41
C GLU A 112 8.77 1.91 23.64
N TYR A 113 8.65 0.61 23.92
CA TYR A 113 7.41 -0.08 24.22
C TYR A 113 7.47 -0.76 25.59
N ASP A 114 6.39 -0.62 26.36
CA ASP A 114 6.10 -1.55 27.45
C ASP A 114 5.16 -2.63 26.90
N VAL A 115 5.36 -3.88 27.32
CA VAL A 115 4.53 -5.02 26.93
C VAL A 115 4.09 -5.79 28.18
N ASP A 116 2.85 -6.24 28.20
CA ASP A 116 2.35 -7.11 29.27
C ASP A 116 2.85 -8.56 29.13
N THR A 117 2.43 -9.46 30.01
CA THR A 117 2.80 -10.88 29.98
C THR A 117 2.19 -11.65 28.81
N LYS A 118 1.18 -11.10 28.14
CA LYS A 118 0.56 -11.65 26.93
C LYS A 118 1.20 -11.12 25.65
N GLY A 119 2.08 -10.11 25.77
CA GLY A 119 2.74 -9.46 24.64
C GLY A 119 2.01 -8.26 24.07
N ASN A 120 0.91 -7.82 24.71
CA ASN A 120 0.21 -6.61 24.28
C ASN A 120 1.02 -5.37 24.67
N ARG A 121 1.13 -4.39 23.77
CA ARG A 121 1.84 -3.13 24.03
C ARG A 121 1.04 -2.24 24.96
N THR A 122 1.46 -2.06 26.20
CA THR A 122 0.74 -1.25 27.21
C THR A 122 1.20 0.19 27.28
N ALA A 123 2.38 0.51 26.75
CA ALA A 123 2.84 1.89 26.59
C ALA A 123 3.75 2.04 25.39
N GLN A 124 3.77 3.25 24.84
CA GLN A 124 4.71 3.69 23.82
C GLN A 124 5.27 5.05 24.22
N ARG A 125 6.59 5.23 24.11
CA ARG A 125 7.29 6.48 24.42
C ARG A 125 8.23 6.83 23.29
N ILE A 126 8.15 8.07 22.81
CA ILE A 126 9.10 8.61 21.84
C ILE A 126 9.98 9.63 22.54
N LYS A 127 11.28 9.45 22.41
CA LYS A 127 12.32 10.31 22.96
C LYS A 127 13.12 10.94 21.82
N ASP A 128 13.48 12.21 21.99
CA ASP A 128 14.43 12.87 21.10
C ASP A 128 15.86 12.38 21.36
N ALA A 129 16.81 12.92 20.59
CA ALA A 129 18.24 12.63 20.71
C ALA A 129 18.84 12.95 22.10
N SER A 130 18.21 13.84 22.88
CA SER A 130 18.64 14.17 24.25
C SER A 130 18.09 13.19 25.30
N GLY A 131 17.22 12.26 24.89
CA GLY A 131 16.49 11.35 25.77
C GLY A 131 15.24 11.97 26.38
N SER A 132 14.87 13.19 26.00
CA SER A 132 13.67 13.86 26.48
C SER A 132 12.42 13.25 25.85
N LEU A 133 11.40 13.01 26.65
CA LEU A 133 10.12 12.46 26.18
C LEU A 133 9.37 13.49 25.33
N VAL A 134 9.21 13.19 24.05
CA VAL A 134 8.46 14.02 23.09
C VAL A 134 6.98 13.63 23.06
N ARG A 135 6.69 12.33 23.15
CA ARG A 135 5.33 11.80 23.05
C ARG A 135 5.18 10.51 23.82
N GLN A 136 4.01 10.32 24.46
CA GLN A 136 3.65 9.08 25.12
C GLN A 136 2.20 8.69 24.83
N GLN A 137 1.96 7.39 24.73
CA GLN A 137 0.64 6.77 24.67
C GLN A 137 0.61 5.54 25.56
N GLN A 138 -0.57 5.20 26.09
CA GLN A 138 -0.78 4.00 26.91
C GLN A 138 -2.04 3.27 26.48
N TRP A 139 -2.04 1.96 26.68
CA TRP A 139 -3.16 1.08 26.36
C TRP A 139 -3.42 0.11 27.51
N ALA A 140 -4.69 -0.18 27.75
CA ALA A 140 -5.13 -1.23 28.64
C ALA A 140 -5.96 -2.24 27.85
N TYR A 141 -5.71 -3.51 28.10
CA TYR A 141 -6.35 -4.63 27.44
C TYR A 141 -7.16 -5.45 28.45
N ASP A 142 -8.15 -6.18 27.96
CA ASP A 142 -8.81 -7.21 28.76
C ASP A 142 -8.01 -8.52 28.77
N GLU A 143 -8.56 -9.55 29.42
CA GLU A 143 -7.92 -10.86 29.59
C GLU A 143 -7.73 -11.61 28.26
N LEU A 144 -8.49 -11.24 27.22
CA LEU A 144 -8.39 -11.80 25.87
C LEU A 144 -7.39 -11.00 25.00
N GLY A 145 -6.78 -9.93 25.53
CA GLY A 145 -5.84 -9.08 24.80
C GLY A 145 -6.52 -8.03 23.92
N ARG A 146 -7.81 -7.75 24.15
CA ARG A 146 -8.59 -6.77 23.38
C ARG A 146 -8.45 -5.39 23.97
N LEU A 147 -8.32 -4.37 23.14
CA LEU A 147 -8.04 -2.99 23.59
C LEU A 147 -9.24 -2.39 24.31
N LEU A 148 -9.20 -2.27 25.63
CA LEU A 148 -10.29 -1.63 26.40
C LEU A 148 -10.15 -0.11 26.47
N ARG A 149 -8.92 0.40 26.54
CA ARG A 149 -8.66 1.83 26.76
C ARG A 149 -7.38 2.27 26.08
N ALA A 150 -7.43 3.40 25.39
CA ALA A 150 -6.26 4.12 24.88
C ALA A 150 -6.16 5.50 25.52
N VAL A 151 -4.99 5.87 26.04
CA VAL A 151 -4.72 7.15 26.71
C VAL A 151 -3.63 7.90 25.94
N GLY A 152 -3.99 9.06 25.39
CA GLY A 152 -3.06 9.95 24.70
C GLY A 152 -2.21 10.80 25.65
N ALA A 153 -1.28 11.56 25.10
CA ALA A 153 -0.28 12.33 25.85
C ALA A 153 -0.87 13.32 26.87
N GLY A 154 -2.03 13.91 26.58
CA GLY A 154 -2.73 14.83 27.51
C GLY A 154 -3.78 14.14 28.40
N GLY A 155 -3.72 12.81 28.54
CA GLY A 155 -4.70 12.03 29.29
C GLY A 155 -6.02 11.80 28.55
N GLN A 156 -6.13 12.23 27.29
CA GLN A 156 -7.32 12.01 26.46
C GLN A 156 -7.57 10.52 26.33
N THR A 157 -8.71 10.06 26.85
CA THR A 157 -9.03 8.64 26.95
C THR A 157 -10.07 8.25 25.91
N ARG A 158 -9.77 7.23 25.11
CA ARG A 158 -10.74 6.48 24.31
C ARG A 158 -11.01 5.15 25.00
N SER A 159 -12.25 4.70 25.01
CA SER A 159 -12.62 3.37 25.51
C SER A 159 -13.35 2.58 24.44
N PHE A 160 -13.18 1.26 24.47
CA PHE A 160 -13.80 0.35 23.51
C PHE A 160 -14.57 -0.74 24.24
N ALA A 161 -15.59 -1.28 23.58
CA ALA A 161 -16.41 -2.38 24.06
C ALA A 161 -16.52 -3.44 22.98
N TYR A 162 -16.59 -4.69 23.41
CA TYR A 162 -16.66 -5.85 22.55
C TYR A 162 -17.83 -6.74 22.96
N ASP A 163 -18.42 -7.45 22.01
CA ASP A 163 -19.33 -8.55 22.32
C ASP A 163 -18.56 -9.84 22.70
N LEU A 164 -19.30 -10.95 22.82
CA LEU A 164 -18.75 -12.26 23.17
C LEU A 164 -18.01 -12.95 22.01
N ASN A 165 -18.26 -12.49 20.78
CA ASN A 165 -17.64 -12.98 19.56
C ASN A 165 -16.40 -12.16 19.17
N ASP A 166 -15.98 -11.21 20.02
CA ASP A 166 -14.86 -10.30 19.77
C ASP A 166 -15.16 -9.19 18.74
N ASN A 167 -16.43 -8.93 18.44
CA ASN A 167 -16.76 -7.81 17.57
C ASN A 167 -16.73 -6.50 18.36
N PRO A 168 -16.12 -5.42 17.83
CA PRO A 168 -16.11 -4.12 18.48
C PRO A 168 -17.50 -3.47 18.40
N VAL A 169 -18.25 -3.47 19.49
CA VAL A 169 -19.63 -2.96 19.54
C VAL A 169 -19.73 -1.51 19.99
N GLY A 170 -18.65 -0.93 20.50
CA GLY A 170 -18.69 0.45 20.99
C GLY A 170 -17.34 1.11 21.09
N GLU A 171 -17.33 2.41 20.83
CA GLU A 171 -16.21 3.29 21.15
C GLU A 171 -16.74 4.59 21.77
N THR A 172 -16.09 5.05 22.84
CA THR A 172 -16.30 6.39 23.41
C THR A 172 -15.03 7.20 23.27
N ASN A 173 -15.13 8.36 22.62
CA ASN A 173 -13.98 9.25 22.42
C ASN A 173 -13.68 10.11 23.68
N PRO A 174 -12.58 10.89 23.70
CA PRO A 174 -12.21 11.70 24.87
C PRO A 174 -13.22 12.79 25.23
N ARG A 175 -14.07 13.21 24.28
CA ARG A 175 -15.17 14.16 24.48
C ARG A 175 -16.47 13.47 24.95
N GLN A 176 -16.41 12.18 25.26
CA GLN A 176 -17.54 11.35 25.68
C GLN A 176 -18.62 11.15 24.62
N PHE A 177 -18.27 11.37 23.34
CA PHE A 177 -19.13 11.00 22.23
C PHE A 177 -18.95 9.52 21.92
N ALA A 178 -20.05 8.78 21.99
CA ALA A 178 -20.08 7.35 21.80
C ALA A 178 -20.59 6.98 20.40
N HIS A 179 -19.93 6.01 19.77
CA HIS A 179 -20.41 5.31 18.59
C HIS A 179 -20.65 3.86 18.97
N SER A 180 -21.66 3.21 18.40
CA SER A 180 -21.86 1.77 18.56
C SER A 180 -22.12 1.06 17.25
N GLN A 181 -21.80 -0.23 17.26
CA GLN A 181 -21.94 -1.15 16.14
C GLN A 181 -22.73 -2.37 16.62
N ALA A 182 -23.40 -3.04 15.68
CA ALA A 182 -24.12 -4.28 15.92
C ALA A 182 -23.78 -5.28 14.83
N PHE A 183 -23.60 -6.53 15.23
CA PHE A 183 -23.21 -7.63 14.37
C PHE A 183 -24.28 -8.73 14.38
N ASP A 184 -24.38 -9.48 13.29
CA ASP A 184 -25.17 -10.71 13.26
C ASP A 184 -24.35 -11.91 13.76
N ALA A 185 -24.95 -13.11 13.72
CA ALA A 185 -24.31 -14.34 14.22
C ALA A 185 -23.14 -14.85 13.35
N LEU A 186 -22.92 -14.24 12.18
CA LEU A 186 -21.76 -14.50 11.31
C LEU A 186 -20.69 -13.40 11.46
N ASP A 187 -20.78 -12.58 12.52
CA ASP A 187 -19.85 -11.49 12.83
C ASP A 187 -19.83 -10.38 11.79
N ARG A 188 -20.97 -10.16 11.11
CA ARG A 188 -21.12 -9.15 10.05
C ARG A 188 -21.80 -7.91 10.56
N LEU A 189 -21.27 -6.74 10.21
CA LEU A 189 -21.80 -5.45 10.65
C LEU A 189 -23.20 -5.19 10.08
N VAL A 190 -24.25 -5.27 10.90
CA VAL A 190 -25.65 -5.04 10.48
C VAL A 190 -26.19 -3.68 10.92
N GLY A 191 -25.48 -2.99 11.81
CA GLY A 191 -25.93 -1.71 12.34
C GLY A 191 -24.81 -0.85 12.88
N GLN A 192 -24.97 0.46 12.73
CA GLN A 192 -24.10 1.48 13.30
C GLN A 192 -24.94 2.64 13.83
N SER A 193 -24.49 3.28 14.91
CA SER A 193 -25.07 4.53 15.40
C SER A 193 -23.99 5.55 15.71
N ASP A 194 -24.05 6.71 15.07
CA ASP A 194 -23.14 7.83 15.36
C ASP A 194 -23.46 8.51 16.71
N PRO A 195 -22.58 9.39 17.21
CA PRO A 195 -22.82 10.09 18.48
C PRO A 195 -23.99 11.07 18.51
N LEU A 196 -24.53 11.44 17.35
CA LEU A 196 -25.73 12.26 17.22
C LEU A 196 -27.01 11.39 17.16
N GLY A 197 -26.86 10.07 17.26
CA GLY A 197 -27.95 9.10 17.22
C GLY A 197 -28.38 8.71 15.81
N GLY A 198 -27.68 9.17 14.76
CA GLY A 198 -27.92 8.74 13.38
C GLY A 198 -27.61 7.25 13.22
N LYS A 199 -28.54 6.49 12.63
CA LYS A 199 -28.43 5.02 12.52
C LYS A 199 -28.30 4.58 11.09
N THR A 200 -27.26 3.81 10.80
CA THR A 200 -27.08 3.10 9.53
C THR A 200 -27.38 1.62 9.76
N ARG A 201 -28.10 0.99 8.84
CA ARG A 201 -28.32 -0.48 8.83
C ARG A 201 -27.80 -1.09 7.55
N LEU A 202 -27.30 -2.31 7.65
CA LEU A 202 -26.73 -3.06 6.55
C LEU A 202 -27.42 -4.43 6.46
N ALA A 203 -27.52 -4.99 5.25
CA ALA A 203 -28.02 -6.34 5.02
C ALA A 203 -27.14 -7.07 4.03
N TYR A 204 -27.10 -8.40 4.15
CA TYR A 204 -26.22 -9.27 3.37
C TYR A 204 -27.01 -10.42 2.76
N ASP A 205 -26.52 -10.96 1.65
CA ASP A 205 -27.01 -12.22 1.10
C ASP A 205 -26.35 -13.44 1.80
N ALA A 206 -26.60 -14.64 1.26
CA ALA A 206 -26.07 -15.91 1.76
C ALA A 206 -24.62 -16.18 1.34
N GLN A 207 -24.10 -15.44 0.36
CA GLN A 207 -22.71 -15.49 -0.11
C GLN A 207 -21.83 -14.42 0.56
N ASP A 208 -22.39 -13.71 1.53
CA ASP A 208 -21.76 -12.66 2.30
C ASP A 208 -21.59 -11.30 1.59
N ASN A 209 -22.33 -11.07 0.50
CA ASN A 209 -22.29 -9.78 -0.19
C ASN A 209 -23.24 -8.77 0.47
N LEU A 210 -22.78 -7.53 0.63
CA LEU A 210 -23.59 -6.42 1.15
C LEU A 210 -24.68 -6.04 0.13
N THR A 211 -25.96 -6.31 0.43
CA THR A 211 -27.09 -6.06 -0.50
C THR A 211 -27.84 -4.78 -0.22
N GLU A 212 -27.78 -4.24 0.99
CA GLU A 212 -28.51 -3.03 1.38
C GLU A 212 -27.71 -2.18 2.37
N VAL A 213 -27.72 -0.87 2.17
CA VAL A 213 -27.34 0.13 3.18
C VAL A 213 -28.48 1.13 3.33
N LYS A 214 -29.03 1.23 4.54
CA LYS A 214 -30.03 2.23 4.91
C LYS A 214 -29.39 3.28 5.81
N ASP A 215 -29.35 4.52 5.34
CA ASP A 215 -28.71 5.62 6.05
C ASP A 215 -29.60 6.21 7.18
N PRO A 216 -29.10 7.15 8.00
CA PRO A 216 -29.87 7.79 9.06
C PRO A 216 -31.10 8.59 8.61
N ARG A 217 -31.17 9.00 7.34
CA ARG A 217 -32.33 9.67 6.73
C ARG A 217 -33.40 8.66 6.30
N GLY A 218 -33.08 7.37 6.37
CA GLY A 218 -33.93 6.27 5.91
C GLY A 218 -33.82 6.00 4.41
N VAL A 219 -32.85 6.61 3.72
CA VAL A 219 -32.57 6.35 2.30
C VAL A 219 -31.85 5.02 2.18
N THR A 220 -32.38 4.15 1.34
CA THR A 220 -31.84 2.81 1.11
C THR A 220 -31.12 2.74 -0.23
N THR A 221 -29.83 2.43 -0.18
CA THR A 221 -29.02 2.04 -1.35
C THR A 221 -28.96 0.52 -1.41
N ARG A 222 -29.15 -0.06 -2.60
CA ARG A 222 -29.15 -1.50 -2.85
C ARG A 222 -28.03 -1.88 -3.80
N TYR A 223 -27.53 -3.10 -3.63
CA TYR A 223 -26.44 -3.68 -4.41
C TYR A 223 -26.90 -5.07 -4.88
N GLU A 224 -26.68 -5.37 -6.15
CA GLU A 224 -26.98 -6.68 -6.76
C GLU A 224 -25.68 -7.26 -7.32
N TYR A 225 -25.50 -8.56 -7.16
CA TYR A 225 -24.27 -9.28 -7.53
C TYR A 225 -24.58 -10.41 -8.51
N ASP A 226 -23.61 -10.80 -9.32
CA ASP A 226 -23.67 -12.05 -10.07
C ASP A 226 -23.33 -13.27 -9.16
N GLY A 227 -23.38 -14.47 -9.74
CA GLY A 227 -23.08 -15.71 -9.00
C GLY A 227 -21.61 -15.88 -8.59
N LEU A 228 -20.71 -15.00 -9.03
CA LEU A 228 -19.29 -14.98 -8.66
C LEU A 228 -18.98 -13.90 -7.60
N GLY A 229 -19.99 -13.11 -7.19
CA GLY A 229 -19.82 -12.03 -6.22
C GLY A 229 -19.40 -10.69 -6.83
N ASN A 230 -19.49 -10.52 -8.16
CA ASN A 230 -19.20 -9.23 -8.79
C ASN A 230 -20.43 -8.32 -8.75
N LEU A 231 -20.26 -7.04 -8.38
CA LEU A 231 -21.36 -6.06 -8.27
C LEU A 231 -21.93 -5.72 -9.64
N THR A 232 -23.12 -6.18 -10.00
CA THR A 232 -23.73 -5.90 -11.31
C THR A 232 -24.61 -4.64 -11.32
N ARG A 233 -25.12 -4.23 -10.16
CA ARG A 233 -26.02 -3.07 -10.07
C ARG A 233 -25.97 -2.38 -8.71
N LEU A 234 -25.95 -1.05 -8.74
CA LEU A 234 -26.11 -0.17 -7.59
C LEU A 234 -27.37 0.68 -7.80
N VAL A 235 -28.30 0.66 -6.86
CA VAL A 235 -29.54 1.44 -6.92
C VAL A 235 -29.64 2.33 -5.69
N SER A 236 -29.62 3.65 -5.87
CA SER A 236 -29.85 4.61 -4.79
C SER A 236 -30.87 5.67 -5.22
N PRO A 237 -31.80 6.09 -4.35
CA PRO A 237 -32.65 7.26 -4.61
C PRO A 237 -31.85 8.54 -4.87
N ASP A 238 -30.67 8.68 -4.26
CA ASP A 238 -29.85 9.89 -4.35
C ASP A 238 -28.99 9.94 -5.63
N SER A 239 -28.42 8.81 -6.03
CA SER A 239 -27.52 8.73 -7.19
C SER A 239 -28.14 8.08 -8.43
N GLY A 240 -29.36 7.55 -8.33
CA GLY A 240 -29.99 6.73 -9.36
C GLY A 240 -29.43 5.32 -9.46
N THR A 241 -29.63 4.67 -10.61
CA THR A 241 -29.15 3.30 -10.88
C THR A 241 -27.88 3.33 -11.71
N THR A 242 -26.83 2.63 -11.28
CA THR A 242 -25.63 2.36 -12.08
C THR A 242 -25.49 0.86 -12.27
N THR A 243 -25.20 0.40 -13.49
CA THR A 243 -24.94 -1.02 -13.78
C THR A 243 -23.49 -1.23 -14.20
N PHE A 244 -23.00 -2.45 -13.96
CA PHE A 244 -21.64 -2.87 -14.25
C PHE A 244 -21.64 -4.23 -14.94
N GLU A 245 -20.77 -4.40 -15.91
CA GLU A 245 -20.49 -5.68 -16.56
C GLU A 245 -19.01 -6.03 -16.32
N HIS A 246 -18.74 -7.31 -16.07
CA HIS A 246 -17.40 -7.80 -15.71
C HIS A 246 -16.87 -8.80 -16.75
N ASP A 247 -15.55 -8.87 -16.89
CA ASP A 247 -14.91 -9.99 -17.56
C ASP A 247 -14.81 -11.22 -16.65
N ALA A 248 -14.23 -12.32 -17.18
CA ALA A 248 -14.07 -13.57 -16.43
C ALA A 248 -13.06 -13.48 -15.27
N ALA A 249 -12.23 -12.44 -15.20
CA ALA A 249 -11.30 -12.20 -14.10
C ALA A 249 -11.92 -11.29 -13.01
N GLY A 250 -13.14 -10.80 -13.20
CA GLY A 250 -13.83 -9.91 -12.27
C GLY A 250 -13.48 -8.43 -12.47
N ASN A 251 -12.88 -8.04 -13.61
CA ASN A 251 -12.64 -6.63 -13.92
C ASN A 251 -13.90 -5.99 -14.52
N VAL A 252 -14.27 -4.78 -14.10
CA VAL A 252 -15.37 -4.01 -14.71
C VAL A 252 -14.99 -3.62 -16.14
N ILE A 253 -15.63 -4.19 -17.16
CA ILE A 253 -15.39 -3.83 -18.57
C ILE A 253 -16.36 -2.75 -19.07
N ARG A 254 -17.48 -2.54 -18.38
CA ARG A 254 -18.47 -1.54 -18.76
C ARG A 254 -19.24 -1.06 -17.54
N ARG A 255 -19.45 0.26 -17.47
CA ARG A 255 -20.27 0.95 -16.48
C ARG A 255 -21.30 1.82 -17.18
N THR A 256 -22.56 1.70 -16.80
CA THR A 256 -23.63 2.61 -17.25
C THR A 256 -24.14 3.40 -16.05
N ASP A 257 -23.97 4.72 -16.05
CA ASP A 257 -24.42 5.58 -14.96
C ASP A 257 -25.95 5.82 -14.97
N ALA A 258 -26.45 6.52 -13.96
CA ALA A 258 -27.88 6.82 -13.83
C ALA A 258 -28.47 7.71 -14.94
N ARG A 259 -27.61 8.37 -15.74
CA ARG A 259 -28.03 9.14 -16.91
C ARG A 259 -27.99 8.29 -18.19
N GLY A 260 -27.63 7.01 -18.09
CA GLY A 260 -27.40 6.14 -19.24
C GLY A 260 -26.04 6.34 -19.90
N THR A 261 -25.15 7.14 -19.31
CA THR A 261 -23.81 7.38 -19.86
C THR A 261 -22.97 6.15 -19.68
N VAL A 262 -22.39 5.68 -20.78
CA VAL A 262 -21.54 4.49 -20.81
C VAL A 262 -20.08 4.89 -20.70
N THR A 263 -19.35 4.17 -19.86
CA THR A 263 -17.89 4.12 -19.85
C THR A 263 -17.45 2.68 -19.97
N GLU A 264 -16.58 2.38 -20.91
CA GLU A 264 -15.99 1.06 -21.15
C GLU A 264 -14.53 1.04 -20.72
N TYR A 265 -14.06 -0.13 -20.30
CA TYR A 265 -12.72 -0.31 -19.76
C TYR A 265 -12.07 -1.52 -20.41
N ARG A 266 -10.76 -1.44 -20.66
CA ARG A 266 -9.97 -2.60 -21.09
C ARG A 266 -8.77 -2.80 -20.20
N TYR A 267 -8.41 -4.06 -20.04
CA TYR A 267 -7.33 -4.50 -19.19
C TYR A 267 -6.32 -5.33 -20.00
N ASP A 268 -5.07 -5.31 -19.57
CA ASP A 268 -4.06 -6.25 -20.07
C ASP A 268 -4.12 -7.59 -19.33
N ALA A 269 -3.19 -8.50 -19.65
CA ALA A 269 -3.15 -9.84 -19.07
C ALA A 269 -2.74 -9.87 -17.58
N LEU A 270 -2.31 -8.74 -17.00
CA LEU A 270 -2.04 -8.60 -15.55
C LEU A 270 -3.17 -7.85 -14.83
N ASN A 271 -4.34 -7.72 -15.46
CA ASN A 271 -5.50 -7.00 -14.95
C ASN A 271 -5.22 -5.52 -14.67
N ARG A 272 -4.29 -4.90 -15.40
CA ARG A 272 -4.03 -3.45 -15.32
C ARG A 272 -4.90 -2.73 -16.34
N LEU A 273 -5.56 -1.65 -15.93
CA LEU A 273 -6.41 -0.83 -16.80
C LEU A 273 -5.56 -0.16 -17.89
N ILE A 274 -5.80 -0.47 -19.16
CA ILE A 274 -5.07 0.10 -20.31
C ILE A 274 -5.90 1.12 -21.10
N GLU A 275 -7.22 1.11 -20.96
CA GLU A 275 -8.11 2.00 -21.69
C GLU A 275 -9.36 2.30 -20.87
N ARG A 276 -9.74 3.58 -20.82
CA ARG A 276 -11.08 4.03 -20.46
C ARG A 276 -11.67 4.73 -21.68
N HIS A 277 -12.72 4.15 -22.25
CA HIS A 277 -13.40 4.65 -23.43
C HIS A 277 -14.80 5.17 -23.06
N SER A 278 -15.19 6.32 -23.60
CA SER A 278 -16.50 6.93 -23.43
C SER A 278 -17.16 7.01 -24.81
N PRO A 279 -17.97 6.02 -25.22
CA PRO A 279 -18.55 5.97 -26.57
C PRO A 279 -19.36 7.22 -26.96
N SER A 280 -19.93 7.92 -25.97
CA SER A 280 -20.71 9.14 -26.16
C SER A 280 -19.86 10.41 -26.29
N ASP A 281 -18.63 10.40 -25.79
CA ASP A 281 -17.69 11.53 -25.83
C ASP A 281 -16.24 11.03 -25.85
N PRO A 282 -15.69 10.71 -27.03
CA PRO A 282 -14.32 10.26 -27.17
C PRO A 282 -13.26 11.27 -26.71
N SER A 283 -13.62 12.53 -26.42
CA SER A 283 -12.68 13.49 -25.84
C SER A 283 -12.30 13.15 -24.39
N LEU A 284 -13.09 12.31 -23.73
CA LEU A 284 -12.86 11.80 -22.38
C LEU A 284 -12.08 10.47 -22.35
N ASP A 285 -11.76 9.92 -23.53
CA ASP A 285 -11.00 8.69 -23.66
C ASP A 285 -9.60 8.86 -23.06
N VAL A 286 -9.16 7.86 -22.31
CA VAL A 286 -7.83 7.83 -21.72
C VAL A 286 -7.19 6.47 -21.92
N GLN A 287 -5.98 6.47 -22.46
CA GLN A 287 -5.12 5.29 -22.54
C GLN A 287 -4.09 5.33 -21.41
N TYR A 288 -3.84 4.17 -20.83
CA TYR A 288 -2.80 3.95 -19.82
C TYR A 288 -1.78 3.01 -20.43
N ARG A 289 -0.53 3.45 -20.54
CA ARG A 289 0.54 2.62 -21.08
C ARG A 289 1.50 2.25 -19.97
N TYR A 290 1.73 0.96 -19.82
CA TYR A 290 2.68 0.39 -18.88
C TYR A 290 3.93 -0.07 -19.62
N ASP A 291 4.96 -0.40 -18.85
CA ASP A 291 6.14 -1.11 -19.37
C ASP A 291 6.93 -0.36 -20.44
N LEU A 292 6.86 0.97 -20.42
CA LEU A 292 7.59 1.82 -21.36
C LEU A 292 9.08 1.85 -21.01
N THR A 293 9.93 1.39 -21.92
CA THR A 293 11.39 1.30 -21.73
C THR A 293 12.20 2.29 -22.59
N ALA A 294 11.52 3.13 -23.36
CA ALA A 294 12.16 4.11 -24.24
C ALA A 294 13.10 5.06 -23.46
N ASP A 295 14.18 5.45 -24.14
CA ASP A 295 15.21 6.36 -23.62
C ASP A 295 15.83 5.90 -22.29
N GLY A 296 15.88 4.60 -22.01
CA GLY A 296 16.46 4.04 -20.79
C GLY A 296 15.52 4.03 -19.57
N ASN A 297 14.22 4.30 -19.76
CA ASN A 297 13.23 4.22 -18.68
C ASN A 297 13.15 2.80 -18.09
N LYS A 298 13.10 2.68 -16.76
CA LYS A 298 12.89 1.41 -16.05
C LYS A 298 11.40 1.19 -15.74
N GLY A 299 10.59 1.27 -16.79
CA GLY A 299 9.12 1.32 -16.71
C GLY A 299 8.40 -0.03 -16.67
N ILE A 300 9.07 -1.18 -16.83
CA ILE A 300 8.45 -2.50 -16.74
C ILE A 300 7.91 -2.74 -15.33
N GLY A 301 6.63 -3.12 -15.26
CA GLY A 301 5.84 -3.24 -14.05
C GLY A 301 5.19 -1.92 -13.58
N ARG A 302 5.37 -0.81 -14.30
CA ARG A 302 4.96 0.55 -13.88
C ARG A 302 4.16 1.28 -14.95
N LEU A 303 3.35 2.23 -14.53
CA LEU A 303 2.62 3.13 -15.44
C LEU A 303 3.60 4.11 -16.08
N GLY A 304 3.77 4.04 -17.40
CA GLY A 304 4.68 4.90 -18.16
C GLY A 304 4.00 6.13 -18.77
N SER A 305 2.71 6.03 -19.15
CA SER A 305 1.96 7.20 -19.59
C SER A 305 0.46 7.11 -19.33
N ILE A 306 -0.17 8.27 -19.18
CA ILE A 306 -1.61 8.50 -19.26
C ILE A 306 -1.84 9.44 -20.44
N GLU A 307 -2.68 9.05 -21.39
CA GLU A 307 -2.88 9.78 -22.63
C GLU A 307 -4.36 10.02 -22.86
N GLY A 308 -4.78 11.28 -22.74
CA GLY A 308 -6.09 11.74 -23.15
C GLY A 308 -6.09 12.25 -24.59
N ALA A 309 -7.23 12.79 -25.04
CA ALA A 309 -7.38 13.32 -26.39
C ALA A 309 -6.47 14.53 -26.69
N ARG A 310 -6.23 15.38 -25.68
CA ARG A 310 -5.46 16.63 -25.82
C ARG A 310 -4.32 16.77 -24.83
N ASP A 311 -4.20 15.86 -23.88
CA ASP A 311 -3.20 15.93 -22.83
C ASP A 311 -2.53 14.57 -22.62
N SER A 312 -1.30 14.61 -22.15
CA SER A 312 -0.59 13.42 -21.74
C SER A 312 0.23 13.68 -20.49
N LEU A 313 0.45 12.61 -19.73
CA LEU A 313 1.35 12.57 -18.59
C LEU A 313 2.29 11.39 -18.77
N VAL A 314 3.58 11.64 -18.81
CA VAL A 314 4.62 10.61 -19.03
C VAL A 314 5.49 10.52 -17.78
N TYR A 315 5.79 9.30 -17.37
CA TYR A 315 6.59 8.98 -16.18
C TYR A 315 7.87 8.26 -16.56
N ARG A 316 8.96 8.63 -15.88
CA ARG A 316 10.25 7.94 -16.01
C ARG A 316 10.77 7.49 -14.65
N TYR A 317 11.36 6.30 -14.62
CA TYR A 317 11.84 5.64 -13.41
C TYR A 317 13.33 5.31 -13.51
N ASP A 318 14.04 5.42 -12.38
CA ASP A 318 15.42 4.94 -12.24
C ASP A 318 15.50 3.43 -11.99
N GLU A 319 16.72 2.88 -11.89
CA GLU A 319 16.92 1.45 -11.63
C GLU A 319 16.37 0.98 -10.27
N ARG A 320 16.15 1.89 -9.33
CA ARG A 320 15.58 1.58 -8.01
C ARG A 320 14.05 1.72 -8.00
N GLY A 321 13.46 2.05 -9.14
CA GLY A 321 12.03 2.22 -9.32
C GLY A 321 11.49 3.58 -8.87
N ASN A 322 12.36 4.54 -8.55
CA ASN A 322 11.96 5.88 -8.15
C ASN A 322 11.49 6.67 -9.37
N LEU A 323 10.41 7.44 -9.24
CA LEU A 323 9.92 8.35 -10.29
C LEU A 323 10.88 9.52 -10.44
N VAL A 324 11.70 9.58 -11.50
CA VAL A 324 12.69 10.65 -11.70
C VAL A 324 12.22 11.80 -12.59
N GLU A 325 11.19 11.58 -13.41
CA GLU A 325 10.65 12.62 -14.27
C GLU A 325 9.14 12.41 -14.49
N GLN A 326 8.41 13.52 -14.46
CA GLN A 326 7.04 13.63 -14.94
C GLN A 326 6.97 14.71 -16.02
N VAL A 327 6.47 14.37 -17.21
CA VAL A 327 6.24 15.33 -18.29
C VAL A 327 4.76 15.39 -18.61
N ARG A 328 4.15 16.55 -18.34
CA ARG A 328 2.79 16.86 -18.78
C ARG A 328 2.84 17.56 -20.12
N SER A 329 2.05 17.11 -21.08
CA SER A 329 1.85 17.77 -22.36
C SER A 329 0.39 18.19 -22.51
N ILE A 330 0.12 19.39 -23.02
CA ILE A 330 -1.22 19.84 -23.41
C ILE A 330 -1.15 20.37 -24.84
N ARG A 331 -1.96 19.81 -25.74
CA ARG A 331 -2.11 20.23 -27.12
C ARG A 331 -3.19 21.32 -27.21
N LEU A 332 -2.78 22.52 -27.56
CA LEU A 332 -3.63 23.67 -27.85
C LEU A 332 -3.46 24.00 -29.33
N ASP A 333 -4.40 23.56 -30.17
CA ASP A 333 -4.41 23.78 -31.63
C ASP A 333 -3.04 23.55 -32.31
N GLN A 334 -2.24 24.60 -32.51
CA GLN A 334 -0.92 24.57 -33.17
C GLN A 334 0.27 24.52 -32.20
N GLN A 335 0.04 24.46 -30.89
CA GLN A 335 1.08 24.49 -29.88
C GLN A 335 0.92 23.33 -28.89
N THR A 336 2.05 22.77 -28.46
CA THR A 336 2.11 21.81 -27.34
C THR A 336 2.81 22.50 -26.19
N LEU A 337 2.09 22.70 -25.08
CA LEU A 337 2.67 23.14 -23.82
C LEU A 337 3.25 21.93 -23.09
N LEU A 338 4.48 22.06 -22.57
CA LEU A 338 5.20 21.01 -21.87
C LEU A 338 5.61 21.49 -20.48
N ASP A 339 5.16 20.79 -19.44
CA ASP A 339 5.63 20.98 -18.07
C ASP A 339 6.42 19.74 -17.63
N ARG A 340 7.69 19.94 -17.30
CA ARG A 340 8.57 18.89 -16.78
C ARG A 340 8.87 19.12 -15.31
N VAL A 341 8.58 18.11 -14.49
CA VAL A 341 9.00 18.04 -13.09
C VAL A 341 10.00 16.90 -12.95
N THR A 342 11.14 17.16 -12.31
CA THR A 342 12.18 16.15 -12.07
C THR A 342 12.35 15.89 -10.58
N TYR A 343 12.66 14.65 -10.23
CA TYR A 343 12.87 14.24 -8.84
C TYR A 343 14.25 13.63 -8.68
N ARG A 344 14.92 13.98 -7.58
CA ARG A 344 16.20 13.37 -7.19
C ARG A 344 16.02 12.65 -5.87
N TYR A 345 16.66 11.50 -5.75
CA TYR A 345 16.59 10.66 -4.55
C TYR A 345 17.98 10.41 -4.00
N ASP A 346 18.09 10.28 -2.69
CA ASP A 346 19.30 9.77 -2.04
C ASP A 346 19.45 8.26 -2.26
N ALA A 347 20.50 7.67 -1.67
CA ALA A 347 20.73 6.24 -1.72
C ALA A 347 19.71 5.41 -0.89
N ALA A 348 18.87 6.03 -0.06
CA ALA A 348 17.78 5.37 0.67
C ALA A 348 16.41 5.50 -0.02
N ASN A 349 16.37 6.00 -1.27
CA ASN A 349 15.15 6.27 -2.05
C ASN A 349 14.25 7.34 -1.43
N GLN A 350 14.82 8.23 -0.62
CA GLN A 350 14.09 9.38 -0.09
C GLN A 350 14.24 10.57 -1.04
N LEU A 351 13.16 11.33 -1.21
CA LEU A 351 13.15 12.49 -2.09
C LEU A 351 14.07 13.58 -1.56
N LEU A 352 15.09 13.94 -2.33
CA LEU A 352 16.04 15.00 -2.03
C LEU A 352 15.68 16.34 -2.66
N GLU A 353 15.16 16.32 -3.89
CA GLU A 353 14.91 17.53 -4.67
C GLU A 353 13.74 17.35 -5.65
N ILE A 354 12.90 18.38 -5.75
CA ILE A 354 11.92 18.54 -6.83
C ILE A 354 12.35 19.74 -7.68
N GLY A 355 12.62 19.50 -8.96
CA GLY A 355 12.91 20.52 -9.96
C GLY A 355 11.66 20.88 -10.76
N TYR A 356 11.32 22.16 -10.84
CA TYR A 356 10.17 22.68 -11.57
C TYR A 356 10.57 23.29 -12.93
N PRO A 357 9.63 23.44 -13.89
CA PRO A 357 9.89 24.06 -15.18
C PRO A 357 10.48 25.48 -15.10
N SER A 358 10.19 26.19 -14.01
CA SER A 358 10.72 27.54 -13.74
C SER A 358 12.22 27.57 -13.39
N GLY A 359 12.85 26.41 -13.20
CA GLY A 359 14.20 26.28 -12.64
C GLY A 359 14.25 26.31 -11.11
N LEU A 360 13.10 26.50 -10.44
CA LEU A 360 13.01 26.38 -8.98
C LEU A 360 13.28 24.94 -8.56
N ALA A 361 14.12 24.76 -7.54
CA ALA A 361 14.36 23.47 -6.89
C ALA A 361 13.99 23.57 -5.41
N ILE A 362 13.13 22.67 -4.93
CA ILE A 362 12.82 22.53 -3.50
C ILE A 362 13.59 21.32 -2.98
N ARG A 363 14.32 21.49 -1.87
CA ARG A 363 15.09 20.41 -1.22
C ARG A 363 14.51 20.08 0.14
N GLU A 364 14.34 18.80 0.42
CA GLU A 364 13.96 18.32 1.75
C GLU A 364 15.18 18.38 2.70
N LYS A 365 14.95 18.72 3.97
CA LYS A 365 15.93 18.53 5.05
C LYS A 365 15.70 17.15 5.67
N GLY A 366 16.80 16.47 5.99
CA GLY A 366 16.85 15.04 6.32
C GLY A 366 15.74 14.50 7.24
N THR A 367 15.44 13.22 7.04
CA THR A 367 14.37 12.46 7.68
C THR A 367 14.67 12.16 9.15
N ASP A 368 13.75 12.53 10.04
CA ASP A 368 13.75 12.15 11.46
C ASP A 368 13.04 10.79 11.67
N LEU A 369 13.11 10.22 12.88
CA LEU A 369 12.36 8.98 13.22
C LEU A 369 10.86 9.17 12.97
N PHE A 370 10.35 10.39 13.13
CA PHE A 370 8.93 10.72 13.00
C PHE A 370 8.41 10.61 11.55
N SER A 371 9.30 10.64 10.56
CA SER A 371 8.96 10.47 9.14
C SER A 371 9.25 9.06 8.61
N LEU A 372 9.84 8.17 9.44
CA LEU A 372 10.13 6.77 9.11
C LEU A 372 9.09 5.77 9.64
N LEU A 373 8.25 6.19 10.59
CA LEU A 373 7.14 5.42 11.19
C LEU A 373 5.81 5.94 10.67
#